data_AF-A0A084Y351-F1
#
_entry.id   AF-A0A084Y351-F1
#
_cell.length_a   1.000
_cell.length_b   1.000
_cell.length_c   1.000
_cell.angle_alpha   90.00
_cell.angle_beta   90.00
_cell.angle_gamma   90.00
#
_symmetry.space_group_name_H-M   'P 1'
#
loop_
_entity.id
_entity.type
_entity.pdbx_description
1 polymer ?
#
loop_
_entity_poly.entity_id
_entity_poly.type
_entity_poly.pdbx_seq_one_letter_code
_entity_poly.pdbx_strand_id
1 'polypeptide(L)'
;MTTVLIANLEKLLGGPRDGAVLRYSLGNEYLKTGHFEQAAIHLRAAVESNPQYSAAWKLLGKALSEGGRPAEALAAYEQGIVIAESRGDIQAAREMTVFARRLRRQLPASENGSIKAC
;
A
#
# COMPACT_ATOMS: atom_id res chain seq x y z
N MET A 1 -13.89 2.14 -19.44
CA MET A 1 -13.10 0.94 -19.81
C MET A 1 -12.47 0.26 -18.58
N THR A 2 -11.93 0.99 -17.61
CA THR A 2 -11.39 0.47 -16.33
C THR A 2 -12.40 -0.26 -15.46
N THR A 3 -13.67 0.17 -15.43
CA THR A 3 -14.73 -0.45 -14.61
C THR A 3 -15.06 -1.90 -15.01
N VAL A 4 -14.97 -2.23 -16.32
CA VAL A 4 -15.21 -3.59 -16.82
C VAL A 4 -14.07 -4.53 -16.42
N LEU A 5 -12.84 -4.01 -16.38
CA LEU A 5 -11.67 -4.79 -15.96
C LEU A 5 -11.76 -5.16 -14.48
N ILE A 6 -12.14 -4.20 -13.62
CA ILE A 6 -12.36 -4.45 -12.19
C ILE A 6 -13.39 -5.58 -11.99
N ALA A 7 -14.57 -5.45 -12.63
CA ALA A 7 -15.63 -6.46 -12.50
C ALA A 7 -15.19 -7.86 -12.98
N ASN A 8 -14.36 -7.94 -14.02
CA ASN A 8 -13.82 -9.22 -14.49
C ASN A 8 -12.80 -9.82 -13.52
N LEU A 9 -11.97 -8.99 -12.90
CA LEU A 9 -10.99 -9.44 -11.91
C LEU A 9 -11.66 -9.85 -10.59
N GLU A 10 -12.72 -9.16 -10.15
CA GLU A 10 -13.50 -9.50 -8.95
C GLU A 10 -14.14 -10.89 -9.07
N LYS A 11 -14.62 -11.27 -10.26
CA LYS A 11 -15.17 -12.61 -10.51
C LYS A 11 -14.16 -13.75 -10.32
N LEU A 12 -12.87 -13.45 -10.32
CA LEU A 12 -11.81 -14.43 -10.11
C LEU A 12 -11.44 -14.60 -8.63
N LEU A 13 -11.98 -13.75 -7.74
CA LEU A 13 -11.78 -13.86 -6.29
C LEU A 13 -12.42 -15.15 -5.76
N GLY A 14 -11.77 -15.79 -4.78
CA GLY A 14 -12.19 -17.09 -4.26
C GLY A 14 -12.00 -18.28 -5.21
N GLY A 15 -11.48 -18.06 -6.42
CA GLY A 15 -11.15 -19.10 -7.38
C GLY A 15 -9.69 -19.55 -7.31
N PRO A 16 -9.26 -20.48 -8.19
CA PRO A 16 -7.87 -20.99 -8.23
C PRO A 16 -6.84 -19.94 -8.63
N ARG A 17 -7.29 -18.77 -9.11
CA ARG A 17 -6.44 -17.62 -9.47
C ARG A 17 -6.43 -16.53 -8.39
N ASP A 18 -7.11 -16.73 -7.27
CA ASP A 18 -7.05 -15.82 -6.14
C ASP A 18 -5.69 -15.94 -5.44
N GLY A 19 -4.92 -14.86 -5.51
CA GLY A 19 -3.59 -14.78 -4.92
C GLY A 19 -3.06 -13.36 -5.03
N ALA A 20 -1.83 -13.17 -4.53
CA ALA A 20 -1.21 -11.85 -4.43
C ALA A 20 -1.21 -11.05 -5.74
N VAL A 21 -0.99 -11.69 -6.89
CA VAL A 21 -0.94 -11.02 -8.20
C VAL A 21 -2.31 -10.52 -8.65
N LEU A 22 -3.38 -11.30 -8.45
CA LEU A 22 -4.74 -10.89 -8.77
C LEU A 22 -5.17 -9.71 -7.89
N ARG A 23 -4.94 -9.82 -6.58
CA ARG A 23 -5.26 -8.78 -5.60
C ARG A 23 -4.46 -7.49 -5.83
N TYR A 24 -3.20 -7.61 -6.21
CA TYR A 24 -2.38 -6.49 -6.68
C TYR A 24 -2.99 -5.79 -7.89
N SER A 25 -3.41 -6.56 -8.89
CA SER A 25 -3.99 -6.04 -10.13
C SER A 25 -5.31 -5.31 -9.85
N LEU A 26 -6.20 -5.89 -9.03
CA LEU A 26 -7.43 -5.24 -8.56
C LEU A 26 -7.12 -3.92 -7.85
N GLY A 27 -6.20 -3.94 -6.89
CA GLY A 27 -5.80 -2.75 -6.15
C GLY A 27 -5.28 -1.62 -7.04
N ASN A 28 -4.49 -1.97 -8.05
CA ASN A 28 -3.97 -1.00 -9.03
C ASN A 28 -5.10 -0.38 -9.89
N GLU A 29 -6.10 -1.16 -10.29
CA GLU A 29 -7.24 -0.63 -11.06
C GLU A 29 -8.17 0.24 -10.19
N TYR A 30 -8.38 -0.12 -8.92
CA TYR A 30 -9.09 0.75 -7.98
C TYR A 30 -8.35 2.07 -7.72
N LEU A 31 -7.02 2.03 -7.59
CA LEU A 31 -6.19 3.24 -7.51
C LEU A 31 -6.40 4.18 -8.70
N LYS A 32 -6.40 3.64 -9.92
CA LYS A 32 -6.61 4.43 -11.16
C LYS A 32 -8.00 5.05 -11.24
N THR A 33 -8.98 4.44 -10.59
CA THR A 33 -10.38 4.90 -10.59
C THR A 33 -10.72 5.78 -9.37
N GLY A 34 -9.75 6.07 -8.50
CA GLY A 34 -9.93 6.92 -7.32
C GLY A 34 -10.56 6.21 -6.11
N HIS A 35 -10.79 4.90 -6.20
CA HIS A 35 -11.38 4.09 -5.13
C HIS A 35 -10.31 3.63 -4.15
N PHE A 36 -9.74 4.58 -3.40
CA PHE A 36 -8.55 4.36 -2.59
C PHE A 36 -8.76 3.36 -1.44
N GLU A 37 -9.94 3.33 -0.84
CA GLU A 37 -10.25 2.37 0.22
C GLU A 37 -10.31 0.93 -0.31
N GLN A 38 -11.04 0.70 -1.41
CA GLN A 38 -11.09 -0.61 -2.07
C GLN A 38 -9.69 -1.04 -2.51
N ALA A 39 -8.90 -0.11 -3.05
CA ALA A 39 -7.53 -0.38 -3.42
C ALA A 39 -6.70 -0.86 -2.22
N ALA A 40 -6.78 -0.17 -1.09
CA ALA A 40 -6.05 -0.53 0.12
C ALA A 40 -6.46 -1.92 0.65
N ILE A 41 -7.74 -2.29 0.59
CA ILE A 41 -8.23 -3.62 0.99
C ILE A 41 -7.58 -4.73 0.15
N HIS A 42 -7.63 -4.61 -1.18
CA HIS A 42 -7.06 -5.63 -2.06
C HIS A 42 -5.53 -5.67 -1.98
N LEU A 43 -4.87 -4.52 -1.88
CA LEU A 43 -3.41 -4.46 -1.78
C LEU A 43 -2.89 -4.99 -0.44
N ARG A 44 -3.62 -4.75 0.66
CA ARG A 44 -3.30 -5.33 1.97
C ARG A 44 -3.36 -6.86 1.89
N ALA A 45 -4.42 -7.40 1.31
CA ALA A 45 -4.51 -8.84 1.18
C ALA A 45 -3.51 -9.42 0.16
N ALA A 46 -3.03 -8.63 -0.80
CA ALA A 46 -1.92 -9.02 -1.67
C ALA A 46 -0.60 -9.18 -0.90
N VAL A 47 -0.30 -8.24 0.01
CA VAL A 47 0.92 -8.31 0.84
C VAL A 47 0.80 -9.33 1.98
N GLU A 48 -0.41 -9.61 2.46
CA GLU A 48 -0.64 -10.74 3.40
C GLU A 48 -0.42 -12.09 2.71
N SER A 49 -0.86 -12.23 1.46
CA SER A 49 -0.64 -13.44 0.66
C SER A 49 0.82 -13.61 0.22
N ASN A 50 1.49 -12.51 -0.13
CA ASN A 50 2.92 -12.51 -0.46
C ASN A 50 3.62 -11.29 0.17
N PRO A 51 4.18 -11.43 1.38
CA PRO A 51 4.86 -10.34 2.08
C PRO A 51 6.09 -9.82 1.34
N GLN A 52 6.67 -10.61 0.45
CA GLN A 52 7.85 -10.23 -0.33
C GLN A 52 7.50 -9.38 -1.56
N TYR A 53 6.23 -9.09 -1.83
CA TYR A 53 5.83 -8.37 -3.04
C TYR A 53 6.03 -6.84 -2.90
N SER A 54 7.25 -6.36 -3.15
CA SER A 54 7.65 -4.94 -3.04
C SER A 54 6.71 -3.99 -3.79
N ALA A 55 6.27 -4.34 -5.00
CA ALA A 55 5.35 -3.51 -5.79
C ALA A 55 3.98 -3.36 -5.12
N ALA A 56 3.47 -4.41 -4.44
CA ALA A 56 2.20 -4.34 -3.73
C ALA A 56 2.29 -3.44 -2.49
N TRP A 57 3.41 -3.47 -1.75
CA TRP A 57 3.66 -2.52 -0.66
C TRP A 57 3.69 -1.07 -1.15
N LYS A 58 4.34 -0.81 -2.29
CA LYS A 58 4.38 0.53 -2.89
C LYS A 58 2.98 1.05 -3.22
N LEU A 59 2.16 0.23 -3.89
CA LEU A 59 0.80 0.63 -4.22
C LEU A 59 -0.07 0.76 -2.96
N LEU A 60 0.12 -0.08 -1.94
CA LEU A 60 -0.61 0.00 -0.68
C LEU A 60 -0.37 1.34 0.01
N GLY A 61 0.91 1.74 0.13
CA GLY A 61 1.26 3.05 0.67
C GLY A 61 0.64 4.20 -0.14
N LYS A 62 0.60 4.08 -1.47
CA LYS A 62 -0.06 5.07 -2.34
C LYS A 62 -1.56 5.14 -2.09
N ALA A 63 -2.24 4.00 -2.04
CA ALA A 63 -3.68 3.93 -1.81
C ALA A 63 -4.07 4.52 -0.45
N LEU A 64 -3.31 4.19 0.61
CA LEU A 64 -3.54 4.75 1.94
C LEU A 64 -3.26 6.26 1.99
N SER A 65 -2.23 6.74 1.30
CA SER A 65 -1.88 8.16 1.25
C SER A 65 -2.97 8.97 0.56
N GLU A 66 -3.43 8.54 -0.61
CA GLU A 66 -4.49 9.20 -1.38
C GLU A 66 -5.87 9.04 -0.70
N GLY A 67 -6.07 7.94 0.03
CA GLY A 67 -7.26 7.69 0.85
C GLY A 67 -7.28 8.43 2.19
N GLY A 68 -6.38 9.39 2.42
CA GLY A 68 -6.39 10.23 3.64
C GLY A 68 -5.91 9.53 4.90
N ARG A 69 -5.18 8.41 4.78
CA ARG A 69 -4.61 7.64 5.90
C ARG A 69 -3.07 7.72 5.91
N PRO A 70 -2.47 8.91 6.09
CA PRO A 70 -1.04 9.12 5.93
C PRO A 70 -0.17 8.34 6.93
N ALA A 71 -0.67 8.09 8.15
CA ALA A 71 0.05 7.31 9.16
C ALA A 71 0.23 5.84 8.74
N GLU A 72 -0.84 5.22 8.25
CA GLU A 72 -0.78 3.84 7.74
C GLU A 72 -0.02 3.76 6.42
N ALA A 73 -0.14 4.77 5.56
CA ALA A 73 0.65 4.88 4.34
C ALA A 73 2.14 4.88 4.65
N LEU A 74 2.57 5.65 5.66
CA LEU A 74 3.96 5.68 6.10
C LEU A 74 4.43 4.30 6.56
N ALA A 75 3.67 3.63 7.42
CA ALA A 75 4.00 2.29 7.90
C ALA A 75 4.11 1.28 6.73
N ALA A 76 3.20 1.34 5.76
CA ALA A 76 3.24 0.49 4.57
C ALA A 76 4.48 0.75 3.71
N TYR A 77 4.87 2.02 3.51
CA TYR A 77 6.09 2.35 2.79
C TYR A 77 7.35 1.90 3.54
N GLU A 78 7.41 2.06 4.86
CA GLU A 78 8.55 1.62 5.68
C GLU A 78 8.77 0.11 5.57
N GLN A 79 7.71 -0.69 5.68
CA GLN A 79 7.78 -2.13 5.46
C GLN A 79 8.18 -2.46 4.03
N GLY A 80 7.57 -1.78 3.05
CA GLY A 80 7.90 -1.96 1.63
C GLY A 80 9.37 -1.69 1.30
N ILE A 81 9.98 -0.66 1.91
CA ILE A 81 11.40 -0.33 1.73
C ILE A 81 12.28 -1.48 2.20
N VAL A 82 12.07 -2.00 3.41
CA VAL A 82 12.84 -3.12 3.96
C VAL A 82 12.76 -4.35 3.05
N ILE A 83 11.55 -4.68 2.59
CA ILE A 83 11.33 -5.81 1.69
C ILE A 83 12.02 -5.57 0.33
N ALA A 84 11.87 -4.39 -0.26
CA ALA A 84 12.49 -4.05 -1.54
C ALA A 84 14.02 -4.09 -1.47
N GLU A 85 14.62 -3.54 -0.41
CA GLU A 85 16.06 -3.60 -0.17
C GLU A 85 16.55 -5.04 -0.03
N SER A 86 15.84 -5.87 0.75
CA SER A 86 16.19 -7.29 0.90
C SER A 86 16.17 -8.07 -0.41
N ARG A 87 15.35 -7.64 -1.37
CA ARG A 87 15.21 -8.26 -2.70
C ARG A 87 16.13 -7.65 -3.76
N GLY A 88 16.85 -6.57 -3.44
CA GLY A 88 17.63 -5.82 -4.42
C GLY A 88 16.78 -4.96 -5.36
N ASP A 89 15.51 -4.70 -5.04
CA ASP A 89 14.63 -3.79 -5.78
C ASP A 89 14.90 -2.33 -5.36
N ILE A 90 16.10 -1.87 -5.68
CA ILE A 90 16.62 -0.56 -5.23
C ILE A 90 15.77 0.60 -5.75
N GLN A 91 15.16 0.46 -6.94
CA GLN A 91 14.31 1.51 -7.50
C GLN A 91 13.01 1.65 -6.70
N ALA A 92 12.32 0.55 -6.40
CA ALA A 92 11.11 0.61 -5.58
C ALA A 92 11.42 1.14 -4.17
N ALA A 93 12.53 0.72 -3.55
CA ALA A 93 12.95 1.22 -2.25
C ALA A 93 13.17 2.74 -2.26
N ARG A 94 13.83 3.28 -3.30
CA ARG A 94 14.06 4.71 -3.46
C ARG A 94 12.76 5.49 -3.62
N GLU A 95 11.85 5.03 -4.48
CA GLU A 95 10.54 5.66 -4.67
C GLU A 95 9.76 5.71 -3.36
N MET A 96 9.65 4.57 -2.67
CA MET A 96 8.94 4.48 -1.39
C MET A 96 9.59 5.35 -0.32
N THR A 97 10.92 5.47 -0.30
CA THR A 97 11.64 6.36 0.62
C THR A 97 11.26 7.82 0.42
N VAL A 98 11.09 8.27 -0.83
CA VAL A 98 10.65 9.65 -1.13
C VAL A 98 9.25 9.89 -0.61
N PHE A 99 8.32 8.94 -0.83
CA PHE A 99 6.95 9.05 -0.33
C PHE A 99 6.89 9.02 1.21
N ALA A 100 7.61 8.09 1.85
CA ALA A 100 7.70 8.00 3.30
C ALA A 100 8.25 9.30 3.92
N ARG A 101 9.32 9.87 3.35
CA ARG A 101 9.88 11.14 3.81
C ARG A 101 8.88 12.30 3.69
N ARG A 102 8.09 12.34 2.62
CA ARG A 102 7.05 13.36 2.44
C ARG A 102 5.96 13.22 3.50
N LEU A 103 5.51 12.00 3.76
CA LEU A 103 4.48 11.72 4.78
C LEU A 103 4.97 12.02 6.20
N ARG A 104 6.22 11.68 6.54
CA ARG A 104 6.82 12.02 7.85
C ARG A 104 6.85 13.52 8.13
N ARG A 105 6.95 14.36 7.09
CA ARG A 105 6.89 15.83 7.25
C ARG A 105 5.47 16.34 7.42
N GLN A 106 4.48 15.61 6.90
CA GLN A 106 3.06 15.98 6.95
C GLN A 106 2.39 15.49 8.23
N LEU A 107 2.84 14.36 8.76
CA LEU A 107 2.42 13.88 10.06
C LEU A 107 3.06 14.80 11.11
N PRO A 108 2.27 15.44 11.99
CA PRO A 108 2.88 16.10 13.14
C PRO A 108 3.71 15.05 13.86
N ALA A 109 4.96 15.39 14.22
CA ALA A 109 5.70 14.59 15.19
C ALA A 109 4.73 14.39 16.34
N SER A 110 4.26 13.14 16.57
CA SER A 110 3.32 12.82 17.62
C SER A 110 3.74 13.65 18.82
N GLU A 111 2.94 14.65 19.19
CA GLU A 111 3.23 15.42 20.38
C GLU A 111 3.38 14.40 21.48
N ASN A 112 4.58 14.41 22.07
CA ASN A 112 4.82 13.85 23.37
C ASN A 112 3.76 14.47 24.31
N GLY A 113 2.63 13.80 24.44
CA GLY A 113 1.69 13.96 25.53
C GLY A 113 2.37 13.46 26.79
N SER A 114 3.25 14.30 27.33
CA SER A 114 3.71 14.23 28.71
C SER A 114 2.48 14.13 29.61
N ILE A 115 2.34 13.04 30.36
CA ILE A 115 1.83 13.16 31.72
C ILE A 115 3.06 13.09 32.62
N LYS A 116 3.56 14.30 32.86
CA LYS A 116 4.58 14.68 33.82
C LYS A 116 4.13 14.18 35.20
N ALA A 117 5.07 13.58 35.93
CA ALA A 117 4.91 13.27 37.34
C ALA A 117 4.45 14.52 38.12
N CYS A 118 3.39 14.34 38.91
CA CYS A 118 3.08 15.10 40.11
C CYS A 118 2.93 14.10 41.25
#